data_AF-A0A661T8Q8-F1
#
_entry.id   AF-A0A661T8Q8-F1
#
_cell.length_a   1.000
_cell.length_b   1.000
_cell.length_c   1.000
_cell.angle_alpha   90.00
_cell.angle_beta   90.00
_cell.angle_gamma   90.00
#
_symmetry.space_group_name_H-M   'P 1'
#
loop_
_entity.id
_entity.type
_entity.pdbx_description
1 polymer ?
#
loop_
_entity_poly.entity_id
_entity_poly.type
_entity_poly.pdbx_seq_one_letter_code
_entity_poly.pdbx_strand_id
1 'polypeptide(L)'
;TAQVPSGAADPVERLSVAAGFVGIDKGSSRENVHALVEKIRGLSREIGEPLSLHEAGISRGRMKEGLDSLVCLASRDPNMFTLPCACAETDLRRIFLAMWEGKGALAHGEA
;
A
#
# COMPACT_ATOMS: atom_id res chain seq x y z
N THR A 1 -6.24 6.30 22.34
CA THR A 1 -7.10 6.60 21.17
C THR A 1 -6.68 7.96 20.63
N ALA A 2 -5.78 8.01 19.65
CA ALA A 2 -5.43 9.26 19.00
C ALA A 2 -6.41 9.49 17.84
N GLN A 3 -7.33 10.43 18.03
CA GLN A 3 -8.22 10.92 17.00
C GLN A 3 -7.40 11.76 16.00
N VAL A 4 -7.51 11.44 14.70
CA VAL A 4 -6.92 12.24 13.63
C VAL A 4 -7.58 13.64 13.63
N PRO A 5 -6.82 14.74 13.57
CA PRO A 5 -7.40 16.08 13.55
C PRO A 5 -8.23 16.29 12.27
N SER A 6 -9.38 16.93 12.44
CA SER A 6 -10.44 17.24 11.45
C SER A 6 -10.02 18.20 10.31
N GLY A 7 -8.79 18.14 9.78
CA GLY A 7 -8.32 19.01 8.70
C GLY A 7 -7.36 18.39 7.69
N ALA A 8 -6.95 17.14 7.85
CA ALA A 8 -6.16 16.44 6.82
C ALA A 8 -7.11 15.94 5.71
N ALA A 9 -6.82 16.30 4.45
CA ALA A 9 -7.59 15.81 3.31
C ALA A 9 -7.52 14.28 3.23
N ASP A 10 -8.64 13.66 2.86
CA ASP A 10 -8.78 12.22 2.70
C ASP A 10 -7.66 11.65 1.80
N PRO A 11 -7.01 10.54 2.18
CA PRO A 11 -5.88 9.99 1.41
C PRO A 11 -6.22 9.64 -0.03
N VAL A 12 -7.45 9.18 -0.29
CA VAL A 12 -7.93 8.84 -1.64
C VAL A 12 -8.06 10.12 -2.47
N GLU A 13 -8.60 11.19 -1.89
CA GLU A 13 -8.68 12.49 -2.57
C GLU A 13 -7.29 13.05 -2.90
N ARG A 14 -6.34 12.97 -1.95
CA ARG A 14 -4.96 13.41 -2.19
C ARG A 14 -4.27 12.61 -3.30
N LEU A 15 -4.47 11.30 -3.32
CA LEU A 15 -3.92 10.44 -4.38
C LEU A 15 -4.64 10.64 -5.71
N SER A 16 -5.92 10.99 -5.72
CA SER A 16 -6.66 11.39 -6.94
C SER A 16 -6.07 12.66 -7.56
N VAL A 17 -5.74 13.66 -6.75
CA VAL A 17 -5.00 14.85 -7.22
C VAL A 17 -3.64 14.46 -7.80
N ALA A 18 -2.92 13.54 -7.16
CA ALA A 18 -1.66 13.01 -7.69
C ALA A 18 -1.82 12.32 -9.05
N ALA A 19 -2.93 11.58 -9.24
CA ALA A 19 -3.27 10.95 -10.51
C ALA A 19 -3.46 12.00 -11.64
N GLY A 20 -4.05 13.14 -11.32
CA GLY A 20 -4.20 14.26 -12.26
C GLY A 20 -2.87 14.78 -12.82
N PHE A 21 -1.81 14.86 -12.01
CA PHE A 21 -0.48 15.30 -12.47
C PHE A 21 0.15 14.36 -13.50
N VAL A 22 -0.30 13.11 -13.58
CA VAL A 22 0.15 12.14 -14.58
C VAL A 22 -0.90 11.87 -15.67
N GLY A 23 -1.88 12.77 -15.82
CA GLY A 23 -2.88 12.77 -16.89
C GLY A 23 -4.01 11.76 -16.71
N ILE A 24 -4.33 11.37 -15.46
CA ILE A 24 -5.46 10.47 -15.16
C ILE A 24 -6.66 11.30 -14.74
N ASP A 25 -7.78 11.11 -15.45
CA ASP A 25 -9.09 11.64 -15.10
C ASP A 25 -10.17 10.63 -15.49
N LYS A 26 -10.76 9.96 -14.49
CA LYS A 26 -11.75 8.88 -14.61
C LYS A 26 -13.11 9.25 -14.04
N GLY A 27 -13.30 10.49 -13.59
CA GLY A 27 -14.59 10.99 -13.08
C GLY A 27 -14.86 10.75 -11.59
N SER A 28 -14.14 9.86 -10.92
CA SER A 28 -14.17 9.73 -9.45
C SER A 28 -12.78 9.52 -8.84
N SER A 29 -12.61 9.97 -7.59
CA SER A 29 -11.32 9.85 -6.90
C SER A 29 -10.87 8.40 -6.70
N ARG A 30 -11.80 7.47 -6.47
CA ARG A 30 -11.48 6.04 -6.36
C ARG A 30 -10.98 5.46 -7.68
N GLU A 31 -11.65 5.77 -8.79
CA GLU A 31 -11.23 5.30 -10.11
C GLU A 31 -9.90 5.91 -10.54
N ASN A 32 -9.65 7.19 -10.20
CA ASN A 32 -8.37 7.85 -10.41
C ASN A 32 -7.23 7.15 -9.65
N VAL A 33 -7.44 6.84 -8.37
CA VAL A 33 -6.45 6.12 -7.55
C VAL A 33 -6.20 4.71 -8.09
N HIS A 34 -7.24 3.98 -8.49
CA HIS A 34 -7.07 2.67 -9.10
C HIS A 34 -6.26 2.74 -10.40
N ALA A 35 -6.58 3.71 -11.28
CA ALA A 35 -5.82 3.93 -12.50
C ALA A 35 -4.36 4.35 -12.23
N LEU A 36 -4.12 5.11 -11.15
CA LEU A 36 -2.76 5.47 -10.72
C LEU A 36 -1.96 4.25 -10.28
N VAL A 37 -2.55 3.35 -9.48
CA VAL A 37 -1.93 2.08 -9.07
C VAL A 37 -1.57 1.24 -10.29
N GLU A 38 -2.48 1.09 -11.25
CA GLU A 38 -2.22 0.33 -12.47
C GLU A 38 -1.12 0.97 -13.33
N LYS A 39 -1.07 2.30 -13.40
CA LYS A 39 0.01 3.02 -14.09
C LYS A 39 1.38 2.79 -13.44
N ILE A 40 1.44 2.82 -12.10
CA ILE A 40 2.67 2.51 -11.34
C ILE A 40 3.10 1.05 -11.62
N ARG A 41 2.17 0.08 -11.54
CA ARG A 41 2.47 -1.33 -11.84
C ARG A 41 2.87 -1.56 -13.30
N GLY A 42 2.29 -0.81 -14.23
CA GLY A 42 2.70 -0.78 -15.63
C GLY A 42 4.15 -0.31 -15.78
N LEU A 43 4.49 0.81 -15.15
CA LEU A 43 5.84 1.36 -15.16
C LEU A 43 6.85 0.40 -14.54
N SER A 44 6.56 -0.19 -13.37
CA SER A 44 7.42 -1.18 -12.73
C SER A 44 7.77 -2.34 -13.68
N ARG A 45 6.78 -2.87 -14.41
CA ARG A 45 7.02 -3.91 -15.42
C ARG A 45 7.87 -3.42 -16.58
N GLU A 46 7.62 -2.21 -17.08
CA GLU A 46 8.37 -1.62 -18.19
C GLU A 46 9.86 -1.48 -17.86
N ILE A 47 10.19 -1.13 -16.61
CA ILE A 47 11.58 -0.99 -16.14
C ILE A 47 12.18 -2.30 -15.60
N GLY A 48 11.44 -3.41 -15.63
CA GLY A 48 11.93 -4.71 -15.19
C GLY A 48 11.94 -4.93 -13.66
N GLU A 49 11.22 -4.10 -12.89
CA GLU A 49 11.05 -4.30 -11.45
C GLU A 49 10.02 -5.41 -11.17
N PRO A 50 10.27 -6.29 -10.18
CA PRO A 50 9.30 -7.31 -9.78
C PRO A 50 8.07 -6.67 -9.13
N LEU A 51 6.89 -7.23 -9.37
CA LEU A 51 5.63 -6.78 -8.78
C LEU A 51 5.30 -7.45 -7.44
N SER A 52 6.18 -8.33 -6.97
CA SER A 52 6.05 -9.03 -5.69
C SER A 52 7.40 -9.44 -5.10
N LEU A 53 7.45 -9.67 -3.79
CA LEU A 53 8.66 -10.25 -3.19
C LEU A 53 8.93 -11.68 -3.69
N HIS A 54 7.88 -12.41 -4.07
CA HIS A 54 8.03 -13.74 -4.68
C HIS A 54 8.77 -13.66 -6.02
N GLU A 55 8.38 -12.73 -6.90
CA GLU A 55 9.07 -12.45 -8.17
C GLU A 55 10.51 -11.95 -7.94
N ALA A 56 10.76 -11.26 -6.81
CA ALA A 56 12.10 -10.87 -6.39
C ALA A 56 12.94 -12.03 -5.80
N GLY A 57 12.43 -13.28 -5.78
CA GLY A 57 13.15 -14.46 -5.33
C GLY A 57 13.02 -14.79 -3.84
N ILE A 58 12.13 -14.12 -3.10
CA ILE A 58 11.87 -14.47 -1.69
C ILE A 58 10.93 -15.67 -1.61
N SER A 59 11.47 -16.78 -1.12
CA SER A 59 10.68 -18.00 -0.92
C SER A 59 9.61 -17.82 0.16
N ARG A 60 8.54 -18.61 0.08
CA ARG A 60 7.48 -18.63 1.09
C ARG A 60 8.00 -18.93 2.49
N GLY A 61 8.98 -19.83 2.60
CA GLY A 61 9.62 -20.19 3.87
C GLY A 61 10.29 -18.97 4.51
N ARG A 62 11.16 -18.30 3.74
CA ARG A 62 11.86 -17.09 4.19
C ARG A 62 10.89 -15.95 4.56
N MET A 63 9.82 -15.79 3.78
CA MET A 63 8.76 -14.82 4.09
C MET A 63 8.10 -15.14 5.44
N LYS A 64 7.70 -16.40 5.66
CA LYS A 64 7.04 -16.83 6.89
C LYS A 64 7.95 -16.66 8.12
N GLU A 65 9.22 -17.02 7.99
CA GLU A 65 10.23 -16.90 9.06
C GLU A 65 10.48 -15.43 9.44
N GLY A 66 10.52 -14.51 8.45
CA GLY A 66 10.79 -13.09 8.69
C GLY A 66 9.57 -12.23 9.02
N LEU A 67 8.34 -12.72 8.79
CA LEU A 67 7.12 -11.90 8.84
C LEU A 67 6.91 -11.24 10.20
N ASP A 68 7.12 -11.95 11.30
CA ASP A 68 6.91 -11.41 12.65
C ASP A 68 7.90 -10.30 12.96
N SER A 69 9.16 -10.46 12.55
CA SER A 69 10.19 -9.43 12.68
C SER A 69 9.87 -8.20 11.81
N LEU A 70 9.42 -8.39 10.58
CA LEU A 70 9.01 -7.30 9.69
C LEU A 70 7.87 -6.47 10.29
N VAL A 71 6.84 -7.14 10.83
CA VAL A 71 5.71 -6.48 11.49
C VAL A 71 6.16 -5.69 12.71
N CYS A 72 7.00 -6.28 13.57
CA CYS A 72 7.51 -5.62 14.78
C CYS A 72 8.40 -4.41 14.47
N LEU A 73 9.26 -4.51 13.46
CA LEU A 73 10.09 -3.40 13.02
C LEU A 73 9.25 -2.27 12.41
N ALA A 74 8.31 -2.62 11.52
CA ALA A 74 7.43 -1.64 10.89
C ALA A 74 6.52 -0.95 11.90
N SER A 75 5.94 -1.67 12.87
CA SER A 75 5.02 -1.08 13.87
C SER A 75 5.69 -0.08 14.81
N ARG A 76 7.03 -0.14 14.92
CA ARG A 76 7.85 0.73 15.76
C ARG A 76 8.63 1.77 14.96
N ASP A 77 8.50 1.77 13.63
CA ASP A 77 9.18 2.73 12.79
C ASP A 77 8.63 4.15 13.06
N PRO A 78 9.48 5.14 13.35
CA PRO A 78 9.01 6.50 13.60
C PRO A 78 8.16 7.10 12.47
N ASN A 79 8.32 6.64 11.22
CA ASN A 79 7.51 7.11 10.09
C ASN A 79 6.04 6.66 10.19
N MET A 80 5.72 5.65 11.01
CA MET A 80 4.32 5.25 11.29
C MET A 80 3.49 6.41 11.86
N PHE A 81 4.11 7.34 12.59
CA PHE A 81 3.42 8.52 13.14
C PHE A 81 3.04 9.55 12.08
N THR A 82 3.52 9.40 10.84
CA THR A 82 3.21 10.31 9.72
C THR A 82 2.20 9.73 8.74
N LEU A 83 1.79 8.47 8.93
CA LEU A 83 0.79 7.83 8.10
C LEU A 83 -0.57 8.51 8.27
N PRO A 84 -1.34 8.68 7.19
CA PRO A 84 -2.65 9.30 7.27
C PRO A 84 -3.72 8.37 7.88
N CYS A 85 -3.39 7.10 8.12
CA CYS A 85 -4.24 6.13 8.78
C CYS A 85 -3.51 5.46 9.95
N ALA A 86 -4.26 5.04 10.96
CA ALA A 86 -3.73 4.17 12.00
C ALA A 86 -3.63 2.74 11.43
N CYS A 87 -2.41 2.21 11.33
CA CYS A 87 -2.19 0.82 10.93
C CYS A 87 -1.89 -0.03 12.16
N ALA A 88 -2.73 -1.03 12.42
CA ALA A 88 -2.44 -2.04 13.43
C ALA A 88 -1.42 -3.06 12.88
N GLU A 89 -0.79 -3.82 13.78
CA GLU A 89 0.14 -4.90 13.39
C GLU A 89 -0.52 -5.95 12.47
N THR A 90 -1.82 -6.18 12.63
CA THR A 90 -2.61 -7.06 11.76
C THR A 90 -2.70 -6.51 10.34
N ASP A 91 -2.78 -5.19 10.17
CA ASP A 91 -2.82 -4.55 8.84
C ASP A 91 -1.45 -4.65 8.17
N LEU A 92 -0.38 -4.36 8.93
CA LEU A 92 1.00 -4.53 8.46
C LEU A 92 1.27 -5.96 8.00
N ARG A 93 0.81 -6.96 8.79
CA ARG A 93 0.94 -8.37 8.41
C ARG A 93 0.25 -8.67 7.07
N ARG A 94 -0.96 -8.15 6.87
CA ARG A 94 -1.70 -8.32 5.61
C ARG A 94 -1.00 -7.65 4.44
N ILE A 95 -0.48 -6.43 4.64
CA ILE A 95 0.27 -5.70 3.62
C ILE A 95 1.53 -6.49 3.21
N PHE A 96 2.32 -6.97 4.17
CA PHE A 96 3.51 -7.78 3.88
C PHE A 96 3.19 -9.07 3.12
N LEU A 97 2.10 -9.76 3.47
CA LEU A 97 1.64 -10.94 2.74
C LEU A 97 1.14 -10.59 1.32
N ALA A 98 0.36 -9.53 1.17
CA ALA A 98 -0.11 -9.06 -0.13
C ALA A 98 1.05 -8.66 -1.05
N MET A 99 2.07 -7.99 -0.50
CA MET A 99 3.31 -7.64 -1.20
C MET A 99 4.12 -8.89 -1.61
N TRP A 100 4.13 -9.94 -0.79
CA TRP A 100 4.76 -11.21 -1.19
C TRP A 100 4.00 -11.90 -2.33
N GLU A 101 2.67 -11.86 -2.31
CA GLU A 101 1.82 -12.46 -3.36
C GLU A 101 1.70 -11.61 -4.64
N GLY A 102 2.05 -10.33 -4.60
CA GLY A 102 1.86 -9.38 -5.70
C GLY A 102 0.42 -8.87 -5.86
N LYS A 103 -0.39 -8.98 -4.80
CA LYS A 103 -1.80 -8.57 -4.77
C LYS A 103 -1.97 -7.22 -4.07
N GLY A 104 -3.05 -6.52 -4.39
CA GLY A 104 -3.47 -5.36 -3.60
C GLY A 104 -3.79 -5.78 -2.17
N ALA A 105 -3.36 -4.99 -1.19
CA ALA A 105 -3.79 -5.17 0.20
C ALA A 105 -5.27 -4.79 0.29
N LEU A 106 -6.16 -5.77 0.23
CA LEU A 106 -7.60 -5.54 0.41
C LEU A 106 -7.81 -4.96 1.81
N ALA A 107 -8.18 -3.68 1.88
CA ALA A 107 -8.68 -3.05 3.10
C ALA A 107 -9.90 -3.83 3.62
N HIS A 108 -10.07 -3.89 4.93
CA HIS A 108 -11.31 -4.41 5.51
C HIS A 108 -12.50 -3.57 5.02
N GLY A 109 -13.50 -4.24 4.46
CA GLY A 109 -14.85 -3.69 4.29
C GLY A 109 -15.28 -3.43 2.84
N GLU A 110 -15.37 -4.46 2.01
CA GLU A 110 -16.38 -4.50 0.93
C GLU A 110 -16.92 -5.94 0.84
N ALA A 111 -18.11 -6.12 1.43
CA ALA A 111 -19.12 -7.11 1.09
C ALA A 111 -20.38 -6.31 0.70
#